data_AF-A0A165JQX5-F1
#
_entry.id   AF-A0A165JQX5-F1
#
_cell.length_a   1.000
_cell.length_b   1.000
_cell.length_c   1.000
_cell.angle_alpha   90.00
_cell.angle_beta   90.00
_cell.angle_gamma   90.00
#
_symmetry.space_group_name_H-M   'P 1'
#
loop_
_entity.id
_entity.type
_entity.pdbx_description
1 polymer ?
#
loop_
_entity_poly.entity_id
_entity_poly.type
_entity_poly.pdbx_seq_one_letter_code
_entity_poly.pdbx_strand_id
1 'polypeptide(L)' 'WECVDTMRDLESCGGCTVGLLNKHASGQDCTEIPEVEDVACRAGTCEVYSCRYGFEPSEDRTSCVAAATHGHHFLTGSH' A
#
# COMPACT_ATOMS: atom_id res chain seq x y z
N TRP A 1 -2.18 5.04 25.44
CA TRP A 1 -2.25 5.07 23.96
C TRP A 1 -1.32 6.18 23.53
N GLU A 2 -0.04 5.85 23.42
CA GLU A 2 0.99 6.80 23.02
C GLU A 2 1.00 6.95 21.51
N CYS A 3 1.45 8.10 21.02
CA CYS A 3 1.64 8.33 19.60
C CYS A 3 2.56 7.23 19.06
N VAL A 4 1.95 6.33 18.31
CA VAL A 4 2.59 5.29 17.50
C VAL A 4 3.71 5.93 16.68
N ASP A 5 4.80 5.21 16.37
CA ASP A 5 5.83 5.70 15.44
C ASP A 5 5.22 5.81 14.04
N THR A 6 4.58 6.95 13.76
CA THR A 6 3.86 7.24 12.52
C THR A 6 4.74 7.20 11.28
N MET A 7 6.07 7.04 11.46
CA MET A 7 7.01 6.89 10.35
C MET A 7 7.15 5.45 9.88
N ARG A 8 6.64 4.48 10.66
CA ARG A 8 6.77 3.03 10.44
C ARG A 8 5.51 2.24 10.71
N ASP A 9 4.56 2.82 11.42
CA ASP A 9 3.31 2.15 11.73
C ASP A 9 2.34 2.17 10.55
N LEU A 10 1.75 1.02 10.26
CA LEU A 10 0.86 0.84 9.12
C LEU A 10 -0.49 1.54 9.35
N GLU A 11 -1.01 1.52 10.57
CA GLU A 11 -2.36 2.02 10.91
C GLU A 11 -2.35 3.52 11.24
N SER A 12 -1.19 4.16 11.25
CA SER A 12 -1.02 5.60 11.47
C SER A 12 0.19 6.12 10.70
N CYS A 13 0.30 5.72 9.44
CA CYS A 13 1.41 6.13 8.60
C CYS A 13 1.29 7.59 8.20
N GLY A 14 2.33 8.39 8.43
CA GLY A 14 2.36 9.82 8.06
C GLY A 14 1.67 10.75 9.06
N GLY A 15 1.08 10.20 10.12
CA GLY A 15 0.48 10.96 11.21
C GLY A 15 -0.54 10.15 11.99
N CYS A 16 -1.20 10.78 12.95
CA CYS A 16 -2.28 10.10 13.67
C CYS A 16 -3.53 10.01 12.78
N THR A 17 -4.17 8.85 12.73
CA THR A 17 -5.49 8.66 12.10
C THR A 17 -6.61 9.35 12.87
N VAL A 18 -6.36 9.71 14.14
CA VAL A 18 -7.30 10.47 14.99
C VAL A 18 -6.75 11.88 15.22
N GLY A 19 -7.49 12.88 14.75
CA GLY A 19 -7.19 14.29 15.03
C GLY A 19 -7.48 14.64 16.48
N LEU A 20 -6.46 14.95 17.28
CA LEU A 20 -6.61 15.52 18.63
C LEU A 20 -6.43 17.04 18.57
N LEU A 21 -7.37 17.77 19.18
CA LEU A 21 -7.30 19.23 19.40
C LEU A 21 -6.91 20.02 18.14
N ASN A 22 -7.88 20.25 17.25
CA ASN A 22 -7.73 21.09 16.05
C ASN A 22 -6.60 20.66 15.09
N LYS A 23 -6.01 19.48 15.26
CA LYS A 23 -5.09 18.88 14.29
C LYS A 23 -5.87 17.94 13.39
N HIS A 24 -5.76 18.15 12.08
CA HIS A 24 -6.29 17.23 11.09
C HIS A 24 -5.65 15.85 11.27
N ALA A 25 -6.45 14.80 11.13
CA ALA A 25 -5.91 13.46 10.92
C ALA A 25 -5.06 13.50 9.64
N SER A 26 -3.76 13.30 9.77
CA SER A 26 -2.81 13.26 8.67
C SER A 26 -2.23 11.87 8.45
N GLY A 27 -2.61 10.91 9.32
CA GLY A 27 -2.28 9.51 9.17
C GLY A 27 -3.17 8.82 8.15
N GLN A 28 -2.58 7.91 7.38
CA GLN A 28 -3.27 6.94 6.55
C GLN A 28 -3.06 5.54 7.15
N ASP A 29 -4.11 4.72 7.11
CA ASP A 29 -3.99 3.29 7.34
C ASP A 29 -3.59 2.61 6.02
N CYS A 30 -2.33 2.16 5.94
CA CYS A 30 -1.81 1.47 4.76
C CYS A 30 -2.43 0.08 4.57
N THR A 31 -3.03 -0.51 5.61
CA THR A 31 -3.66 -1.84 5.54
C THR A 31 -5.02 -1.80 4.86
N GLU A 32 -5.65 -0.62 4.78
CA GLU A 32 -6.91 -0.40 4.08
C GLU A 32 -6.73 -0.27 2.55
N ILE A 33 -5.49 -0.30 2.04
CA ILE A 33 -5.23 -0.26 0.59
C ILE A 33 -5.86 -1.51 -0.06
N PRO A 34 -6.79 -1.34 -1.02
CA PRO A 34 -7.45 -2.47 -1.65
C PRO A 34 -6.45 -3.39 -2.36
N GLU A 35 -6.65 -4.71 -2.20
CA GLU A 35 -5.88 -5.76 -2.88
C GLU A 35 -4.38 -5.79 -2.54
N VAL A 36 -3.97 -5.09 -1.48
CA VAL A 36 -2.60 -5.12 -1.00
C VAL A 36 -2.29 -6.47 -0.32
N GLU A 37 -1.08 -6.97 -0.54
CA GLU A 37 -0.59 -8.19 0.12
C GLU A 37 0.60 -7.87 1.04
N ASP A 38 1.54 -7.04 0.58
CA ASP A 38 2.65 -6.55 1.38
C ASP A 38 2.80 -5.02 1.19
N VAL A 39 2.80 -4.31 2.31
CA VAL A 39 2.92 -2.85 2.37
C VAL A 39 3.70 -2.46 3.61
N ALA A 40 4.49 -1.40 3.49
CA ALA A 40 5.17 -0.79 4.62
C ALA A 40 4.85 0.69 4.72
N CYS A 41 4.84 1.21 5.95
CA CYS A 41 4.99 2.64 6.17
C CYS A 41 6.47 3.00 6.13
N ARG A 42 6.87 3.82 5.16
CA ARG A 42 8.23 4.33 5.04
C ARG A 42 8.24 5.84 5.08
N ALA A 43 8.91 6.37 6.09
CA ALA A 43 9.07 7.80 6.28
C ALA A 43 7.72 8.56 6.29
N GLY A 44 6.66 7.91 6.79
CA GLY A 44 5.31 8.47 6.81
C GLY A 44 4.55 8.38 5.49
N THR A 45 4.94 7.49 4.59
CA THR A 45 4.23 7.21 3.33
C THR A 45 4.03 5.71 3.16
N CYS A 46 2.84 5.30 2.73
CA CYS A 46 2.57 3.90 2.40
C CYS A 46 3.33 3.52 1.12
N GLU A 47 4.14 2.48 1.19
CA GLU A 47 4.86 1.89 0.06
C GLU A 47 4.38 0.44 -0.12
N VAL A 48 3.67 0.19 -1.21
CA VAL A 48 3.20 -1.13 -1.60
C VAL A 48 4.35 -1.93 -2.22
N TYR A 49 4.67 -3.08 -1.64
CA TYR A 49 5.69 -4.00 -2.17
C TYR A 49 5.08 -5.11 -3.03
N SER A 50 3.91 -5.62 -2.64
CA SER A 50 3.20 -6.64 -3.43
C SER A 50 1.69 -6.51 -3.28
N CYS A 51 1.00 -6.97 -4.31
CA CYS A 51 -0.45 -7.01 -4.39
C CYS A 51 -0.92 -8.46 -4.52
N ARG A 52 -2.20 -8.68 -4.22
CA ARG A 52 -2.85 -9.98 -4.39
C ARG A 52 -2.82 -10.43 -5.85
N TYR A 53 -2.98 -11.74 -6.04
CA TYR A 53 -3.01 -12.34 -7.37
C TYR A 53 -4.02 -11.64 -8.30
N GLY A 54 -3.53 -11.22 -9.48
CA GLY A 54 -4.32 -10.46 -10.46
C GLY A 54 -4.18 -8.94 -10.34
N PHE A 55 -3.39 -8.45 -9.38
CA PHE A 55 -3.08 -7.04 -9.19
C PHE A 55 -1.56 -6.81 -9.15
N GLU A 56 -1.13 -5.61 -9.54
CA GLU A 56 0.25 -5.16 -9.51
C GLU A 56 0.35 -3.78 -8.84
N PRO A 57 1.48 -3.46 -8.16
CA PRO A 57 1.68 -2.13 -7.60
C PRO A 57 1.64 -1.07 -8.70
N SER A 58 0.99 0.06 -8.43
CA SER A 58 1.02 1.24 -9.30
C SER A 58 2.44 1.80 -9.44
N GLU A 59 2.70 2.62 -10.46
CA GLU A 59 4.03 3.20 -10.71
C GLU A 59 4.56 3.99 -9.50
N ASP A 60 3.67 4.63 -8.76
CA ASP A 60 3.94 5.40 -7.54
C ASP A 60 3.92 4.55 -6.26
N ARG A 61 3.64 3.24 -6.35
CA ARG A 61 3.58 2.28 -5.23
C ARG A 61 2.62 2.68 -4.10
N THR A 62 1.56 3.42 -4.42
CA THR A 62 0.54 3.83 -3.43
C THR A 62 -0.73 2.98 -3.50
N SER A 63 -0.90 2.20 -4.57
CA SER A 63 -2.11 1.39 -4.79
C SER A 63 -1.80 0.12 -5.57
N CYS A 64 -2.74 -0.82 -5.52
CA CYS A 64 -2.75 -2.00 -6.36
C CYS A 64 -3.74 -1.79 -7.51
N VAL A 65 -3.24 -1.90 -8.74
CA VAL A 65 -4.05 -1.80 -9.96
C VAL A 65 -4.21 -3.19 -10.58
N ALA A 66 -5.32 -3.42 -11.28
CA ALA A 66 -5.52 -4.70 -11.96
C ALA A 66 -4.33 -4.94 -12.90
N ALA A 67 -3.64 -6.07 -12.70
CA ALA A 67 -2.56 -6.49 -13.57
C ALA A 67 -3.16 -6.56 -14.97
N ALA A 68 -2.70 -5.67 -15.88
CA ALA A 68 -3.18 -5.69 -17.24
C ALA A 68 -2.91 -7.09 -17.75
N THR A 69 -3.97 -7.84 -18.02
CA THR A 69 -3.91 -9.26 -18.34
C THR A 69 -2.99 -9.49 -19.54
N HIS A 70 -1.70 -9.71 -19.28
CA HIS A 70 -1.02 -10.87 -19.82
C HIS A 70 -1.60 -12.05 -18.99
N GLY A 71 -2.83 -12.48 -19.26
CA GLY A 71 -2.99 -13.26 -20.48
C GLY A 71 -1.95 -14.37 -20.40
N HIS A 72 -2.21 -15.36 -19.55
CA HIS A 72 -1.50 -16.63 -19.54
C HIS A 72 -1.77 -17.37 -20.87
N HIS A 73 -1.27 -16.88 -22.00
CA HIS A 73 -1.21 -17.61 -23.28
C HIS A 73 -0.70 -16.72 -24.42
N PHE A 74 0.27 -17.05 -25.29
CA PHE A 74 0.95 -18.28 -25.72
C PHE A 74 2.31 -17.85 -26.38
N LEU A 75 3.19 -18.81 -26.68
CA LEU A 75 4.24 -18.80 -27.74
C LEU A 75 5.69 -18.42 -27.38
N THR A 76 6.44 -19.32 -26.74
CA THR A 76 7.72 -19.78 -27.32
C THR A 76 7.80 -21.30 -27.22
N GLY A 77 7.41 -21.98 -28.30
CA GLY A 77 7.81 -23.36 -28.51
C GLY A 77 9.27 -23.41 -28.93
N SER A 78 9.95 -24.52 -28.66
CA SER A 78 10.64 -25.36 -29.66
C SER A 78 11.59 -26.37 -29.01
N HIS A 79 11.35 -27.64 -29.35
CA HIS A 79 12.20 -28.84 -29.23
C HIS A 79 12.39 -29.48 -27.85
#